data_AF-A0A9D4FGP8-F1
#
_entry.id   AF-A0A9D4FGP8-F1
#
_cell.length_a   1.000
_cell.length_b   1.000
_cell.length_c   1.000
_cell.angle_alpha   90.00
_cell.angle_beta   90.00
_cell.angle_gamma   90.00
#
_symmetry.space_group_name_H-M   'P 1'
#
loop_
_entity.id
_entity.type
_entity.pdbx_description
1 polymer ?
#
loop_
_entity_poly.entity_id
_entity_poly.type
_entity_poly.pdbx_seq_one_letter_code
_entity_poly.pdbx_strand_id
1 'polypeptide(L)'
;MLDQLLPRLEGLAAQFAFSQLSPNLLNDYQSLVEELDSRFRVIEMPRSFVSKFSQRSQRHGETLEEYAAELKQLYNKAHGW
;
A
#
# COMPACT_ATOMS: atom_id res chain seq x y z
N MET A 1 19.38 11.72 -0.46
CA MET A 1 19.68 11.96 0.96
C MET A 1 18.39 11.70 1.73
N LEU A 2 18.37 10.73 2.66
CA LEU A 2 17.16 10.32 3.40
C LEU A 2 16.51 11.45 4.19
N ASP A 3 17.29 12.47 4.54
CA ASP A 3 16.83 13.68 5.24
C ASP A 3 15.73 14.45 4.51
N GLN A 4 15.60 14.28 3.19
CA GLN A 4 14.50 14.87 2.41
C GLN A 4 13.25 13.99 2.34
N LEU A 5 13.37 12.71 2.68
CA LEU A 5 12.29 11.71 2.61
C LEU A 5 11.66 11.46 3.97
N LEU A 6 12.46 11.43 5.04
CA LEU A 6 11.98 11.23 6.41
C LEU A 6 10.88 12.21 6.82
N PRO A 7 10.95 13.53 6.49
CA PRO A 7 9.88 14.46 6.81
C PRO A 7 8.57 14.22 6.04
N ARG A 8 8.59 13.39 4.98
CA ARG A 8 7.38 13.01 4.23
C ARG A 8 6.64 11.82 4.86
N LEU A 9 7.22 11.18 5.86
CA LEU A 9 6.49 10.21 6.65
C LEU A 9 5.47 10.97 7.49
N GLU A 10 4.23 10.51 7.46
CA GLU A 10 3.12 11.11 8.21
C GLU A 10 2.40 10.06 9.06
N GLY A 11 1.65 10.52 10.05
CA GLY A 11 0.80 9.69 10.89
C GLY A 11 1.55 8.55 11.60
N LEU A 12 0.95 7.35 11.58
CA LEU A 12 1.48 6.17 12.28
C LEU A 12 2.86 5.73 11.76
N ALA A 13 3.14 5.94 10.47
CA ALA A 13 4.43 5.60 9.86
C ALA A 13 5.54 6.52 10.38
N ALA A 14 5.28 7.82 10.50
CA ALA A 14 6.21 8.77 11.12
C ALA A 14 6.45 8.43 12.59
N GLN A 15 5.38 8.16 13.33
CA GLN A 15 5.47 7.81 14.73
C GLN A 15 6.33 6.55 14.91
N PHE A 16 6.07 5.50 14.14
CA PHE A 16 6.88 4.28 14.16
C PHE A 16 8.35 4.56 13.84
N ALA A 17 8.62 5.25 12.72
CA ALA A 17 9.99 5.53 12.28
C ALA A 17 10.79 6.33 13.33
N PHE A 18 10.24 7.42 13.87
CA PHE A 18 10.98 8.30 14.77
C PHE A 18 10.98 7.85 16.24
N SER A 19 10.10 6.93 16.65
CA SER A 19 10.04 6.46 18.04
C SER A 19 10.56 5.04 18.25
N GLN A 20 10.55 4.19 17.22
CA GLN A 20 10.86 2.76 17.36
C GLN A 20 12.04 2.30 16.52
N LEU A 21 12.39 3.00 15.43
CA LEU A 21 13.56 2.63 14.63
C LEU A 21 14.83 3.27 15.18
N SER A 22 15.93 2.51 15.12
CA SER A 22 17.24 3.03 15.48
C SER A 22 17.76 4.01 14.42
N PRO A 23 18.60 5.00 14.80
CA PRO A 23 19.18 5.95 13.84
C PRO A 23 19.93 5.29 12.67
N ASN A 24 20.52 4.11 12.91
CA ASN A 24 21.22 3.35 11.87
C ASN A 24 20.25 2.84 10.77
N LEU A 25 19.03 2.45 11.15
CA LEU A 25 17.99 2.01 10.20
C LEU A 25 17.35 3.20 9.49
N LEU A 26 17.21 4.35 10.16
CA LEU A 26 16.68 5.58 9.55
C LEU A 26 17.63 6.17 8.49
N ASN A 27 18.93 5.92 8.63
CA ASN A 27 19.97 6.40 7.71
C ASN A 27 20.25 5.43 6.55
N ASP A 28 19.66 4.24 6.56
CA ASP A 28 19.73 3.29 5.45
C ASP A 28 18.36 3.15 4.76
N TYR A 29 18.31 3.51 3.47
CA TYR A 29 17.05 3.58 2.74
C TYR A 29 16.40 2.20 2.62
N GLN A 30 17.21 1.18 2.34
CA GLN A 30 16.70 -0.16 2.10
C GLN A 30 16.12 -0.73 3.40
N SER A 31 16.87 -0.65 4.50
CA SER A 31 16.41 -1.10 5.81
C SER A 31 15.16 -0.34 6.26
N LEU A 32 15.08 0.98 6.03
CA LEU A 32 13.89 1.77 6.34
C LEU A 32 12.67 1.29 5.56
N VAL A 33 12.81 1.03 4.25
CA VAL A 33 11.72 0.52 3.41
C VAL A 33 11.27 -0.86 3.87
N GLU A 34 12.21 -1.76 4.20
CA GLU A 34 11.89 -3.11 4.68
C GLU A 34 11.13 -3.09 6.01
N GLU A 35 11.53 -2.24 6.96
CA GLU A 35 10.83 -2.07 8.24
C GLU A 35 9.42 -1.46 8.05
N LEU A 36 9.29 -0.47 7.17
CA LEU A 36 8.00 0.13 6.86
C LEU A 36 7.07 -0.84 6.13
N ASP A 37 7.58 -1.61 5.15
CA ASP A 37 6.81 -2.65 4.47
C ASP A 37 6.40 -3.74 5.48
N SER A 38 7.33 -4.26 6.27
CA SER A 38 7.04 -5.26 7.30
C SER A 38 5.91 -4.83 8.25
N ARG A 39 5.90 -3.55 8.66
CA ARG A 39 4.95 -3.05 9.66
C ARG A 39 3.61 -2.60 9.08
N PHE A 40 3.61 -1.97 7.91
CA PHE A 40 2.43 -1.30 7.35
C PHE A 40 1.89 -1.94 6.07
N ARG A 41 2.55 -2.97 5.53
CA ARG A 41 2.05 -3.67 4.35
C ARG A 41 0.72 -4.33 4.66
N VAL A 42 -0.27 -3.98 3.86
CA VAL A 42 -1.52 -4.72 3.80
C VAL A 42 -1.26 -5.99 2.99
N ILE A 43 -1.26 -7.15 3.66
CA ILE A 43 -1.16 -8.44 2.98
C ILE A 43 -2.50 -8.72 2.29
N GLU A 44 -2.59 -8.36 1.02
CA GLU A 44 -3.72 -8.70 0.18
C GLU A 44 -3.50 -10.08 -0.45
N MET A 45 -4.24 -11.08 0.02
CA MET A 45 -4.24 -12.41 -0.58
C MET A 45 -5.12 -12.42 -1.84
N PRO A 46 -4.90 -13.36 -2.79
CA PRO A 46 -5.78 -13.55 -3.95
C PRO A 46 -7.27 -13.58 -3.59
N ARG A 47 -7.64 -14.28 -2.50
CA ARG A 47 -9.02 -14.33 -1.97
C ARG A 47 -9.59 -12.96 -1.59
N SER A 48 -8.75 -12.05 -1.10
CA SER A 48 -9.15 -10.69 -0.75
C SER A 48 -9.54 -9.90 -2.01
N PHE A 49 -8.82 -10.11 -3.12
CA PHE A 49 -9.17 -9.50 -4.40
C PHE A 49 -10.43 -10.09 -5.02
N VAL A 50 -10.66 -11.40 -4.90
CA VAL A 50 -11.94 -12.03 -5.31
C VAL A 50 -13.11 -11.42 -4.54
N SER A 51 -12.97 -11.27 -3.22
CA SER A 51 -14.02 -10.63 -2.39
C SER A 51 -14.26 -9.18 -2.81
N LYS A 52 -13.19 -8.41 -3.03
CA LYS A 52 -13.29 -7.01 -3.50
C LYS A 52 -13.97 -6.92 -4.86
N PHE A 53 -13.59 -7.78 -5.81
CA PHE A 53 -14.21 -7.85 -7.14
C PHE A 53 -15.71 -8.13 -7.03
N SER A 54 -16.09 -9.12 -6.21
CA SER A 54 -17.49 -9.54 -6.06
C SER A 54 -18.38 -8.48 -5.39
N GLN A 55 -17.80 -7.66 -4.52
CA GLN A 55 -18.51 -6.59 -3.80
C GLN A 55 -18.45 -5.24 -4.55
N ARG A 56 -17.69 -5.16 -5.65
CA ARG A 56 -17.51 -3.90 -6.38
C ARG A 56 -18.75 -3.63 -7.22
N SER A 57 -19.42 -2.51 -6.91
CA SER A 57 -20.52 -1.93 -7.69
C SER A 57 -20.10 -0.58 -8.24
N GLN A 58 -20.60 -0.17 -9.41
CA GLN A 58 -20.28 1.14 -9.99
C GLN A 58 -20.71 2.26 -9.05
N ARG A 59 -19.80 3.20 -8.77
CA ARG A 59 -20.08 4.32 -7.87
C ARG A 59 -20.85 5.42 -8.59
N HIS A 60 -21.60 6.23 -7.84
CA HIS A 60 -22.26 7.40 -8.41
C HIS A 60 -21.21 8.39 -8.96
N GLY A 61 -21.36 8.80 -10.22
CA GLY A 61 -20.42 9.69 -10.90
C GLY A 61 -19.19 9.00 -11.50
N GLU A 62 -19.03 7.69 -11.32
CA GLU A 62 -17.97 6.91 -11.96
C GLU A 62 -18.36 6.53 -13.39
N THR A 63 -17.43 6.69 -14.34
CA THR A 63 -17.63 6.28 -15.73
C THR A 63 -17.59 4.76 -15.87
N LEU A 64 -18.15 4.24 -16.96
CA LEU A 64 -18.12 2.79 -17.23
C LEU A 64 -16.68 2.30 -17.44
N GLU A 65 -15.85 3.13 -18.06
CA GLU A 65 -14.44 2.86 -18.34
C GLU A 65 -13.62 2.75 -17.06
N GLU A 66 -13.79 3.68 -16.11
CA GLU A 66 -13.13 3.64 -14.80
C GLU A 66 -13.53 2.39 -14.02
N TYR A 67 -14.84 2.11 -13.99
CA TYR A 67 -15.37 0.94 -13.31
C TYR A 67 -14.81 -0.37 -13.91
N ALA A 68 -14.81 -0.50 -15.24
CA ALA A 68 -14.29 -1.67 -15.93
C ALA A 68 -12.77 -1.84 -15.74
N ALA A 69 -12.02 -0.74 -15.75
CA ALA A 69 -10.59 -0.76 -15.49
C ALA A 69 -10.27 -1.27 -14.08
N GLU A 70 -11.01 -0.81 -13.07
CA GLU A 70 -10.83 -1.26 -11.68
C GLU A 70 -11.21 -2.74 -11.50
N LEU A 71 -12.31 -3.19 -12.11
CA LEU A 71 -12.69 -4.61 -12.13
C LEU A 71 -11.59 -5.48 -12.76
N LYS A 72 -11.03 -5.05 -13.90
CA LYS A 72 -9.93 -5.77 -14.56
C LYS A 72 -8.69 -5.86 -13.66
N GLN A 73 -8.33 -4.78 -12.96
CA GLN A 73 -7.21 -4.80 -12.02
C GLN A 73 -7.45 -5.77 -10.86
N LEU A 74 -8.65 -5.77 -10.27
CA LEU A 74 -9.00 -6.69 -9.18
C LEU A 74 -8.95 -8.15 -9.66
N TYR A 75 -9.45 -8.44 -10.87
CA TYR A 75 -9.38 -9.77 -11.47
C TYR A 75 -7.93 -10.23 -11.69
N ASN A 76 -7.09 -9.38 -12.26
CA ASN A 76 -5.68 -9.71 -12.49
C ASN A 76 -4.94 -9.97 -11.17
N LYS A 77 -5.18 -9.16 -10.14
CA LYS A 77 -4.60 -9.38 -8.80
C LYS A 77 -5.11 -10.66 -8.13
N ALA A 78 -6.33 -11.10 -8.42
CA ALA A 78 -6.88 -12.35 -7.92
C ALA A 78 -6.30 -13.59 -8.64
N HIS A 79 -5.99 -13.49 -9.93
CA HIS A 79 -5.65 -14.65 -10.76
C HIS A 79 -4.21 -14.67 -11.32
N GLY A 80 -3.40 -13.62 -11.08
CA GLY A 80 -1.97 -13.60 -11.37
C GLY A 80 -1.62 -13.67 -12.86
N TRP A 81 -2.43 -13.05 -13.73
CA TRP A 81 -2.13 -12.93 -15.17
C TRP A 81 -1.23 -11.73 -15.46
#